data_AF-A0A645C1K3-F1
#
_entry.id   AF-A0A645C1K3-F1
#
_cell.length_a   1.000
_cell.length_b   1.000
_cell.length_c   1.000
_cell.angle_alpha   90.00
_cell.angle_beta   90.00
_cell.angle_gamma   90.00
#
_symmetry.space_group_name_H-M   'P 1'
#
loop_
_entity.id
_entity.type
_entity.pdbx_description
1 polymer ?
#
loop_
_entity_poly.entity_id
_entity_poly.type
_entity_poly.pdbx_seq_one_letter_code
_entity_poly.pdbx_strand_id
1 'polypeptide(L)'
;MTYFAMRPDMVAWFSMMNVLPSVVGVAVVPWLIRNFRKRGTVMLGLTVGAAGALLLGLLPATSVALMLAFRGLSSFGYGILMGSLWAIITDPVEYGDLHTGRRLTAIVMTLIGLGLKFSMLLGGVLPTLILSAVHYEPGVAQQTQQSLNGIHLMSSWLPAGILIVTLIIFGLSYDLTEEKVAQIQHKIAVRDGLLAPVNDEERALVAEGEALRAAAARKHDADTLLGGAQGSLSTIDSHDERETTEGFEK
;
A
#
# COMPACT_ATOMS: atom_id res chain seq x y z
N MET A 1 -2.71 8.86 -27.54
CA MET A 1 -1.35 8.68 -28.11
C MET A 1 -1.36 8.05 -29.52
N THR A 2 -2.49 8.03 -30.24
CA THR A 2 -2.61 7.63 -31.66
C THR A 2 -2.27 8.74 -32.66
N TYR A 3 -1.81 9.89 -32.15
CA TYR A 3 -1.92 11.15 -32.87
C TYR A 3 -0.61 11.72 -33.40
N PHE A 4 0.51 11.30 -32.84
CA PHE A 4 1.81 11.91 -33.15
C PHE A 4 2.63 11.12 -34.19
N ALA A 5 2.17 9.95 -34.67
CA ALA A 5 3.05 9.09 -35.48
C ALA A 5 2.43 8.25 -36.62
N MET A 6 1.10 8.20 -36.84
CA MET A 6 0.48 7.37 -37.90
C MET A 6 1.04 5.92 -38.01
N ARG A 7 1.61 5.37 -36.92
CA ARG A 7 2.16 4.02 -36.83
C ARG A 7 1.63 3.34 -35.56
N PRO A 8 0.64 2.44 -35.67
CA PRO A 8 0.10 1.71 -34.52
C PRO A 8 1.18 0.91 -33.77
N ASP A 9 2.27 0.55 -34.45
CA ASP A 9 3.42 -0.20 -33.90
C ASP A 9 4.11 0.52 -32.73
N MET A 10 4.18 1.86 -32.74
CA MET A 10 4.87 2.61 -31.68
C MET A 10 4.12 2.61 -30.35
N VAL A 11 2.80 2.41 -30.37
CA VAL A 11 1.99 2.28 -29.15
C VAL A 11 2.30 0.95 -28.46
N ALA A 12 2.51 -0.11 -29.23
CA ALA A 12 2.93 -1.42 -28.71
C ALA A 12 4.32 -1.33 -28.07
N TRP A 13 5.30 -0.72 -28.76
CA TRP A 13 6.65 -0.52 -28.22
C TRP A 13 6.67 0.33 -26.95
N PHE A 14 5.89 1.42 -26.90
CA PHE A 14 5.78 2.25 -25.71
C PHE A 14 5.14 1.52 -24.53
N SER A 15 4.12 0.69 -24.79
CA SER A 15 3.48 -0.14 -23.77
C SER A 15 4.42 -1.22 -23.25
N MET A 16 5.19 -1.87 -24.14
CA MET A 16 6.22 -2.84 -23.77
C MET A 16 7.33 -2.19 -22.95
N MET A 17 7.76 -0.97 -23.27
CA MET A 17 8.73 -0.22 -22.47
C MET A 17 8.18 0.28 -21.13
N ASN A 18 6.87 0.25 -20.91
CA ASN A 18 6.29 0.50 -19.60
C ASN A 18 6.25 -0.77 -18.73
N VAL A 19 6.13 -1.96 -19.33
CA VAL A 19 5.96 -3.22 -18.58
C VAL A 19 7.27 -3.99 -18.44
N LEU A 20 8.05 -4.15 -19.50
CA LEU A 20 9.28 -4.94 -19.46
C LEU A 20 10.29 -4.43 -18.42
N PRO A 21 10.58 -3.12 -18.34
CA PRO A 21 11.55 -2.63 -17.36
C PRO A 21 11.05 -2.77 -15.93
N SER A 22 9.75 -2.63 -15.66
CA SER A 22 9.22 -2.85 -14.30
C SER A 22 9.32 -4.30 -13.88
N VAL A 23 9.09 -5.26 -14.78
CA VAL A 23 9.27 -6.70 -14.50
C VAL A 23 10.73 -7.00 -14.14
N VAL A 24 11.69 -6.45 -14.90
CA VAL A 24 13.12 -6.59 -14.58
C VAL A 24 13.43 -5.92 -13.24
N GLY A 25 12.85 -4.75 -12.96
CA GLY A 25 12.98 -4.05 -11.69
C GLY A 25 12.57 -4.92 -10.50
N VAL A 26 11.40 -5.58 -10.59
CA VAL A 26 10.91 -6.50 -9.56
C VAL A 26 11.85 -7.70 -9.38
N ALA A 27 12.37 -8.27 -10.48
CA ALA A 27 13.30 -9.40 -10.41
C ALA A 27 14.64 -9.05 -9.73
N VAL A 28 15.07 -7.78 -9.79
CA VAL A 28 16.29 -7.29 -9.16
C VAL A 28 16.10 -6.99 -7.65
N VAL A 29 14.86 -6.82 -7.18
CA VAL A 29 14.55 -6.49 -5.77
C VAL A 29 15.22 -7.43 -4.76
N PRO A 30 15.17 -8.77 -4.87
CA PRO A 30 15.78 -9.65 -3.88
C PRO A 30 17.30 -9.48 -3.77
N TRP A 31 17.96 -9.17 -4.89
CA TRP A 31 19.39 -8.86 -4.91
C TRP A 31 19.67 -7.50 -4.26
N LEU A 32 18.84 -6.50 -4.57
CA LEU A 32 18.96 -5.16 -4.02
C LEU A 32 18.74 -5.12 -2.50
N ILE A 33 17.75 -5.87 -1.99
CA ILE A 33 17.49 -6.00 -0.54
C ILE A 33 18.69 -6.61 0.18
N ARG A 34 19.33 -7.63 -0.40
CA ARG A 34 20.52 -8.25 0.20
C ARG A 34 21.70 -7.29 0.33
N ASN A 35 21.86 -6.35 -0.60
CA ASN A 35 23.02 -5.45 -0.62
C ASN A 35 22.74 -4.08 0.03
N PHE A 36 21.55 -3.51 -0.19
CA PHE A 36 21.17 -2.16 0.23
C PHE A 36 20.12 -2.13 1.35
N ARG A 37 19.71 -3.31 1.86
CA ARG A 37 18.66 -3.48 2.87
C ARG A 37 17.29 -3.02 2.35
N LYS A 38 16.23 -3.33 3.10
CA LYS A 38 14.85 -2.96 2.72
C LYS A 38 14.68 -1.46 2.49
N ARG A 39 15.15 -0.62 3.43
CA ARG A 39 15.03 0.85 3.35
C ARG A 39 15.80 1.44 2.16
N GLY A 40 17.04 1.01 1.94
CA GLY A 40 17.86 1.51 0.84
C GLY A 40 17.29 1.12 -0.52
N THR A 41 16.72 -0.08 -0.63
CA THR A 41 16.05 -0.54 -1.86
C THR A 41 14.87 0.35 -2.24
N VAL A 42 14.03 0.75 -1.28
CA VAL A 42 12.90 1.66 -1.54
C VAL A 42 13.38 3.06 -1.93
N MET A 43 14.39 3.59 -1.24
CA MET A 43 14.97 4.89 -1.59
C MET A 43 15.61 4.87 -2.99
N LEU A 44 16.28 3.78 -3.37
CA LEU A 44 16.82 3.59 -4.72
C LEU A 44 15.71 3.51 -5.77
N GLY A 45 14.64 2.75 -5.53
CA GLY A 45 13.50 2.69 -6.44
C GLY A 45 12.83 4.06 -6.64
N LEU A 46 12.63 4.81 -5.56
CA LEU A 46 12.06 6.16 -5.60
C LEU A 46 12.96 7.17 -6.31
N THR A 47 14.28 7.15 -6.04
CA THR A 47 15.23 8.05 -6.71
C THR A 47 15.35 7.76 -8.20
N VAL A 48 15.48 6.49 -8.59
CA VAL A 48 15.55 6.09 -10.01
C VAL A 48 14.24 6.40 -10.74
N GLY A 49 13.10 6.14 -10.10
CA GLY A 49 11.77 6.46 -10.64
C GLY A 49 11.57 7.98 -10.82
N ALA A 50 11.93 8.77 -9.80
CA ALA A 50 11.83 10.23 -9.83
C ALA A 50 12.79 10.84 -10.88
N ALA A 51 14.03 10.35 -10.96
CA ALA A 51 15.01 10.79 -11.95
C ALA A 51 14.53 10.50 -13.37
N GLY A 52 14.02 9.29 -13.63
CA GLY A 52 13.44 8.95 -14.93
C GLY A 52 12.27 9.85 -15.32
N ALA A 53 11.37 10.13 -14.36
CA ALA A 53 10.19 10.97 -14.60
C ALA A 53 10.57 12.44 -14.83
N LEU A 54 11.56 12.96 -14.10
CA LEU A 54 12.11 14.30 -14.30
C LEU A 54 12.82 14.44 -15.65
N LEU A 55 13.65 13.47 -16.02
CA LEU A 55 14.36 13.46 -17.30
C LEU A 55 13.36 13.42 -18.48
N LEU A 56 12.26 12.70 -18.32
CA LEU A 56 11.16 12.69 -19.30
C LEU A 56 10.44 14.04 -19.36
N GLY A 57 10.34 14.79 -18.26
CA GLY A 57 9.69 16.10 -18.21
C GLY A 57 10.55 17.25 -18.75
N LEU A 58 11.88 17.15 -18.64
CA LEU A 58 12.85 18.18 -19.03
C LEU A 58 13.26 18.12 -20.51
N LEU A 59 13.16 16.96 -21.17
CA LEU A 59 13.54 16.85 -22.58
C LEU A 59 12.38 17.19 -23.53
N PRO A 60 12.59 18.09 -24.50
CA PRO A 60 11.68 18.23 -25.64
C PRO A 60 11.64 16.93 -26.44
N ALA A 61 10.48 16.60 -27.01
CA ALA A 61 10.18 15.36 -27.75
C ALA A 61 10.92 15.22 -29.11
N THR A 62 12.23 15.48 -29.15
CA THR A 62 13.03 15.52 -30.37
C THR A 62 13.54 14.13 -30.79
N SER A 63 13.59 13.17 -29.87
CA SER A 63 13.98 11.78 -30.17
C SER A 63 13.10 10.77 -29.43
N VAL A 64 12.36 9.97 -30.22
CA VAL A 64 11.49 8.89 -29.73
C VAL A 64 12.29 7.86 -28.93
N ALA A 65 13.53 7.58 -29.32
CA ALA A 65 14.40 6.62 -28.65
C ALA A 65 14.76 7.05 -27.21
N LEU A 66 15.04 8.34 -26.99
CA LEU A 66 15.34 8.87 -25.66
C LEU A 66 14.11 8.86 -24.75
N MET A 67 12.93 9.16 -25.30
CA MET A 67 11.68 9.04 -24.54
C MET A 67 11.40 7.61 -24.07
N LEU A 68 11.61 6.62 -24.95
CA LEU A 68 11.47 5.20 -24.60
C LEU A 68 12.47 4.78 -23.52
N ALA A 69 13.72 5.24 -23.60
CA ALA A 69 14.75 4.95 -22.61
C ALA A 69 14.41 5.52 -21.22
N PHE A 70 14.03 6.80 -21.14
CA PHE A 70 13.66 7.42 -19.86
C PHE A 70 12.34 6.88 -19.30
N ARG A 71 11.38 6.56 -20.17
CA ARG A 71 10.16 5.87 -19.77
C ARG A 71 10.47 4.51 -19.15
N GLY A 72 11.40 3.77 -19.76
CA GLY A 72 11.88 2.50 -19.22
C GLY A 72 12.60 2.67 -17.88
N LEU A 73 13.41 3.72 -17.72
CA LEU A 73 14.09 4.02 -16.46
C LEU A 73 13.08 4.32 -15.33
N SER A 74 12.06 5.14 -15.59
CA SER A 74 10.99 5.41 -14.63
C SER A 74 10.23 4.14 -14.26
N SER A 75 9.91 3.31 -15.26
CA SER A 75 9.21 2.04 -15.07
C SER A 75 10.05 1.04 -14.25
N PHE A 76 11.36 0.98 -14.48
CA PHE A 76 12.28 0.15 -13.71
C PHE A 76 12.31 0.56 -12.23
N GLY A 77 12.42 1.87 -11.94
CA GLY A 77 12.33 2.39 -10.58
C GLY A 77 10.99 2.08 -9.90
N TYR A 78 9.89 2.20 -10.65
CA TYR A 78 8.55 1.82 -10.18
C TYR A 78 8.43 0.32 -9.89
N GLY A 79 9.03 -0.54 -10.71
CA GLY A 79 9.09 -1.98 -10.47
C GLY A 79 9.81 -2.32 -9.16
N ILE A 80 10.96 -1.69 -8.90
CA ILE A 80 11.70 -1.85 -7.63
C ILE A 80 10.83 -1.41 -6.45
N LEU A 81 10.18 -0.25 -6.56
CA LEU A 81 9.29 0.28 -5.53
C LEU A 81 8.15 -0.71 -5.24
N MET A 82 7.43 -1.17 -6.27
CA MET A 82 6.30 -2.07 -6.09
C MET A 82 6.70 -3.43 -5.51
N GLY A 83 7.86 -3.97 -5.89
CA GLY A 83 8.36 -5.22 -5.30
C GLY A 83 8.79 -5.08 -3.84
N SER A 84 9.24 -3.89 -3.44
CA SER A 84 9.72 -3.63 -2.07
C SER A 84 8.62 -3.13 -1.13
N LEU A 85 7.58 -2.47 -1.67
CA LEU A 85 6.50 -1.86 -0.91
C LEU A 85 5.79 -2.87 -0.03
N TRP A 86 5.45 -4.04 -0.58
CA TRP A 86 4.77 -5.11 0.15
C TRP A 86 5.62 -5.72 1.26
N ALA A 87 6.95 -5.60 1.19
CA ALA A 87 7.85 -6.09 2.22
C ALA A 87 7.99 -5.13 3.43
N ILE A 88 7.57 -3.87 3.26
CA ILE A 88 7.58 -2.83 4.31
C ILE A 88 6.19 -2.63 4.92
N ILE A 89 5.15 -2.94 4.15
CA ILE A 89 3.76 -2.68 4.54
C ILE A 89 3.34 -3.47 5.79
N THR A 90 4.02 -4.59 6.07
CA THR A 90 3.78 -5.42 7.24
C THR A 90 4.48 -4.86 8.47
N ASP A 91 5.66 -4.23 8.33
CA ASP A 91 6.50 -3.83 9.48
C ASP A 91 5.75 -3.02 10.58
N PRO A 92 4.83 -2.09 10.26
CA PRO A 92 4.04 -1.39 11.28
C PRO A 92 3.05 -2.29 12.03
N VAL A 93 2.57 -3.38 11.41
CA VAL A 93 1.71 -4.38 12.05
C VAL A 93 2.48 -5.10 13.14
N GLU A 94 3.71 -5.53 12.85
CA GLU A 94 4.56 -6.17 13.85
C GLU A 94 4.92 -5.20 14.98
N TYR A 95 5.24 -3.94 14.66
CA TYR A 95 5.47 -2.92 15.68
C TYR A 95 4.26 -2.71 16.60
N GLY A 96 3.05 -2.64 16.03
CA GLY A 96 1.81 -2.51 16.78
C GLY A 96 1.52 -3.72 17.67
N ASP A 97 1.77 -4.94 17.19
CA ASP A 97 1.58 -6.18 17.96
C ASP A 97 2.47 -6.19 19.22
N LEU A 98 3.75 -5.81 19.08
CA LEU A 98 4.67 -5.77 20.21
C LEU A 98 4.22 -4.80 21.32
N HIS A 99 3.70 -3.62 20.95
CA HIS A 99 3.34 -2.58 21.94
C HIS A 99 1.93 -2.74 22.51
N THR A 100 1.01 -3.32 21.75
CA THR A 100 -0.40 -3.45 22.17
C THR A 100 -0.75 -4.85 22.66
N GLY A 101 0.13 -5.83 22.43
CA GLY A 101 -0.14 -7.24 22.73
C GLY A 101 -1.27 -7.84 21.88
N ARG A 102 -1.77 -7.10 20.89
CA ARG A 102 -2.88 -7.50 20.02
C ARG A 102 -2.47 -7.39 18.57
N ARG A 103 -2.64 -8.49 17.84
CA ARG A 103 -2.37 -8.53 16.41
C ARG A 103 -3.50 -7.89 15.61
N LEU A 104 -3.43 -6.57 15.41
CA LEU A 104 -4.44 -5.77 14.69
C LEU A 104 -4.24 -5.78 13.16
N THR A 105 -3.76 -6.90 12.59
CA THR A 105 -3.41 -7.01 11.17
C THR A 105 -4.58 -6.62 10.24
N ALA A 106 -5.80 -7.06 10.56
CA ALA A 106 -6.97 -6.79 9.73
C ALA A 106 -7.31 -5.28 9.64
N ILE A 107 -7.20 -4.56 10.76
CA ILE A 107 -7.50 -3.12 10.82
C ILE A 107 -6.45 -2.34 10.01
N VAL A 108 -5.18 -2.64 10.24
CA VAL A 108 -4.06 -1.95 9.55
C VAL A 108 -4.13 -2.22 8.04
N MET A 109 -4.34 -3.47 7.61
CA MET A 109 -4.46 -3.81 6.20
C MET A 109 -5.68 -3.18 5.53
N THR A 110 -6.79 -3.02 6.26
CA THR A 110 -7.98 -2.31 5.75
C THR A 110 -7.70 -0.83 5.55
N LEU A 111 -7.02 -0.19 6.50
CA LEU A 111 -6.65 1.24 6.40
C LEU A 111 -5.72 1.50 5.21
N ILE A 112 -4.72 0.63 5.03
CA ILE A 112 -3.83 0.64 3.86
C ILE A 112 -4.65 0.48 2.57
N GLY A 113 -5.54 -0.52 2.52
CA GLY A 113 -6.38 -0.78 1.35
C GLY A 113 -7.30 0.40 0.99
N LEU A 114 -7.85 1.07 2.01
CA LEU A 114 -8.63 2.29 1.83
C LEU A 114 -7.76 3.42 1.26
N GLY A 115 -6.57 3.63 1.79
CA GLY A 115 -5.61 4.61 1.27
C GLY A 115 -5.26 4.38 -0.21
N LEU A 116 -5.04 3.12 -0.60
CA LEU A 116 -4.79 2.76 -2.00
C LEU A 116 -5.98 3.13 -2.90
N LYS A 117 -7.21 2.83 -2.49
CA LYS A 117 -8.42 3.19 -3.26
C LYS A 117 -8.58 4.70 -3.39
N PHE A 118 -8.35 5.44 -2.31
CA PHE A 118 -8.36 6.91 -2.35
C PHE A 118 -7.29 7.47 -3.29
N SER A 119 -6.10 6.89 -3.31
CA SER A 119 -5.04 7.30 -4.24
C SER A 119 -5.41 7.05 -5.70
N MET A 120 -6.12 5.95 -6.01
CA MET A 120 -6.60 5.66 -7.36
C MET A 120 -7.68 6.65 -7.80
N LEU A 121 -8.59 7.01 -6.89
CA LEU A 121 -9.59 8.05 -7.15
C LEU A 121 -8.92 9.38 -7.48
N LEU A 122 -8.00 9.84 -6.61
CA LEU A 122 -7.26 11.09 -6.84
C LEU A 122 -6.42 11.03 -8.11
N GLY A 123 -5.78 9.90 -8.38
CA GLY A 123 -4.97 9.66 -9.58
C GLY A 123 -5.76 9.68 -10.89
N GLY A 124 -7.06 9.39 -10.86
CA GLY A 124 -7.94 9.53 -12.03
C GLY A 124 -8.59 10.91 -12.15
N VAL A 125 -9.03 11.49 -11.02
CA VAL A 125 -9.74 12.77 -10.99
C VAL A 125 -8.81 13.94 -11.32
N LEU A 126 -7.60 13.99 -10.73
CA LEU A 126 -6.67 15.09 -10.95
C LEU A 126 -6.32 15.26 -12.43
N PRO A 127 -5.96 14.19 -13.18
CA PRO A 127 -5.74 14.33 -14.60
C PRO A 127 -6.99 14.79 -15.36
N THR A 128 -8.15 14.24 -15.03
CA THR A 128 -9.41 14.58 -15.72
C THR A 128 -9.74 16.05 -15.57
N LEU A 129 -9.60 16.63 -14.37
CA LEU A 129 -9.84 18.05 -14.13
C LEU A 129 -8.89 18.95 -14.92
N ILE A 130 -7.61 18.59 -15.02
CA ILE A 130 -6.64 19.34 -15.80
C ILE A 130 -6.98 19.25 -17.29
N LEU A 131 -7.34 18.08 -17.81
CA LEU A 131 -7.78 17.91 -19.20
C LEU A 131 -9.02 18.75 -19.53
N SER A 132 -10.01 18.78 -18.63
CA SER A 132 -11.19 19.64 -18.78
C SER A 132 -10.83 21.12 -18.80
N ALA A 133 -9.88 21.57 -17.97
CA ALA A 133 -9.45 22.97 -17.94
C ALA A 133 -8.74 23.40 -19.23
N VAL A 134 -8.00 22.49 -19.88
CA VAL A 134 -7.25 22.78 -21.11
C VAL A 134 -8.12 22.62 -22.37
N HIS A 135 -9.44 22.42 -22.23
CA HIS A 135 -10.39 22.27 -23.34
C HIS A 135 -9.99 21.14 -24.31
N TYR A 136 -9.48 20.02 -23.75
CA TYR A 136 -9.14 18.85 -24.54
C TYR A 136 -10.39 18.25 -25.20
N GLU A 137 -10.37 18.15 -26.53
CA GLU A 137 -11.50 17.63 -27.30
C GLU A 137 -11.15 16.25 -27.88
N PRO A 138 -11.73 15.13 -27.39
CA PRO A 138 -11.36 13.80 -27.85
C PRO A 138 -11.77 13.58 -29.32
N GLY A 139 -10.84 13.17 -30.19
CA GLY A 139 -11.18 12.69 -31.53
C GLY A 139 -11.04 13.69 -32.69
N VAL A 140 -10.74 14.96 -32.45
CA VAL A 140 -10.32 15.91 -33.52
C VAL A 140 -8.98 15.48 -34.13
N ALA A 141 -8.65 15.91 -35.37
CA ALA A 141 -7.44 15.53 -36.13
C ALA A 141 -6.20 16.43 -35.96
N GLN A 142 -6.35 17.66 -35.42
CA GLN A 142 -5.26 18.36 -34.70
C GLN A 142 -5.71 18.94 -33.34
N GLN A 143 -4.90 18.73 -32.28
CA GLN A 143 -5.09 19.31 -30.95
C GLN A 143 -4.37 20.67 -30.88
N THR A 144 -4.88 21.61 -30.08
CA THR A 144 -4.19 22.87 -29.82
C THR A 144 -2.84 22.63 -29.14
N GLN A 145 -1.85 23.49 -29.45
CA GLN A 145 -0.52 23.41 -28.81
C GLN A 145 -0.59 23.50 -27.27
N GLN A 146 -1.61 24.19 -26.75
CA GLN A 146 -1.90 24.28 -25.32
C GLN A 146 -2.34 22.92 -24.74
N SER A 147 -3.18 22.16 -25.44
CA SER A 147 -3.61 20.81 -25.05
C SER A 147 -2.47 19.80 -25.07
N LEU A 148 -1.60 19.87 -26.08
CA LEU A 148 -0.42 19.00 -26.17
C LEU A 148 0.57 19.25 -25.03
N ASN A 149 0.85 20.52 -24.73
CA ASN A 149 1.69 20.88 -23.59
C ASN A 149 1.06 20.44 -22.25
N GLY A 150 -0.25 20.61 -22.10
CA GLY A 150 -1.00 20.14 -20.92
C GLY A 150 -0.86 18.63 -20.70
N ILE A 151 -1.08 17.83 -21.75
CA ILE A 151 -0.93 16.36 -21.68
C ILE A 151 0.50 15.96 -21.31
N HIS A 152 1.51 16.62 -21.89
CA HIS A 152 2.92 16.34 -21.58
C HIS A 152 3.23 16.62 -20.10
N LEU A 153 2.78 17.77 -19.59
CA LEU A 153 2.96 18.17 -18.19
C LEU A 153 2.32 17.16 -17.24
N MET A 154 1.12 16.70 -17.54
CA MET A 154 0.42 15.72 -16.70
C MET A 154 1.05 14.33 -16.73
N SER A 155 1.60 13.92 -17.88
CA SER A 155 2.20 12.59 -18.03
C SER A 155 3.60 12.47 -17.42
N SER A 156 4.32 13.59 -17.27
CA SER A 156 5.71 13.61 -16.80
C SER A 156 5.90 14.36 -15.48
N TRP A 157 5.42 15.60 -15.39
CA TRP A 157 5.70 16.47 -14.23
C TRP A 157 4.86 16.11 -13.00
N LEU A 158 3.59 15.76 -13.19
CA LEU A 158 2.71 15.34 -12.10
C LEU A 158 3.26 14.08 -11.38
N PRO A 159 3.57 12.96 -12.08
CA PRO A 159 4.16 11.81 -11.41
C PRO A 159 5.57 12.08 -10.85
N ALA A 160 6.39 12.90 -11.52
CA ALA A 160 7.70 13.28 -10.99
C ALA A 160 7.59 14.01 -9.63
N GLY A 161 6.69 14.99 -9.53
CA GLY A 161 6.46 15.73 -8.28
C GLY A 161 6.01 14.80 -7.14
N ILE A 162 5.06 13.90 -7.42
CA ILE A 162 4.56 12.93 -6.42
C ILE A 162 5.68 12.01 -5.93
N LEU A 163 6.53 11.50 -6.84
CA LEU A 163 7.64 10.63 -6.48
C LEU A 163 8.70 11.35 -5.64
N ILE A 164 9.00 12.61 -5.94
CA ILE A 164 9.95 13.43 -5.17
C ILE A 164 9.40 13.72 -3.77
N VAL A 165 8.13 14.11 -3.66
CA VAL A 165 7.49 14.35 -2.36
C VAL A 165 7.49 13.06 -1.52
N THR A 166 7.18 11.92 -2.15
CA THR A 166 7.21 10.61 -1.49
C THR A 166 8.63 10.25 -1.05
N LEU A 167 9.64 10.52 -1.87
CA LEU A 167 11.05 10.32 -1.52
C LEU A 167 11.45 11.15 -0.29
N ILE A 168 11.04 12.42 -0.22
CA ILE A 168 11.36 13.31 0.90
C ILE A 168 10.66 12.83 2.19
N ILE A 169 9.36 12.54 2.12
CA ILE A 169 8.58 12.06 3.27
C ILE A 169 9.14 10.72 3.76
N PHE A 170 9.43 9.78 2.85
CA PHE A 170 10.00 8.50 3.22
C PHE A 170 11.42 8.65 3.80
N GLY A 171 12.23 9.53 3.22
CA GLY A 171 13.59 9.81 3.70
C GLY A 171 13.62 10.38 5.12
N LEU A 172 12.70 11.29 5.45
CA LEU A 172 12.63 11.99 6.73
C LEU A 172 11.85 11.22 7.82
N SER A 173 10.76 10.55 7.46
CA SER A 173 9.82 9.97 8.44
C SER A 173 9.99 8.48 8.68
N TYR A 174 10.68 7.74 7.80
CA TYR A 174 10.82 6.29 7.94
C TYR A 174 12.07 5.91 8.76
N ASP A 175 11.88 5.62 10.04
CA ASP A 175 12.93 5.22 11.00
C ASP A 175 12.91 3.71 11.35
N LEU A 176 12.08 2.91 10.67
CA LEU A 176 12.10 1.45 10.84
C LEU A 176 13.24 0.85 10.02
N THR A 177 14.39 0.66 10.66
CA THR A 177 15.49 -0.10 10.05
C THR A 177 15.20 -1.60 10.12
N GLU A 178 15.81 -2.35 9.21
CA GLU A 178 15.69 -3.81 9.18
C GLU A 178 16.18 -4.47 10.48
N GLU A 179 17.14 -3.86 11.20
CA GLU A 179 17.50 -4.29 12.56
C GLU A 179 16.33 -4.16 13.54
N LYS A 180 15.65 -3.01 13.56
CA LYS A 180 14.52 -2.78 14.46
C LYS A 180 13.40 -3.77 14.18
N VAL A 181 13.10 -4.02 12.89
CA VAL A 181 12.09 -5.00 12.49
C VAL A 181 12.50 -6.41 12.95
N ALA A 182 13.76 -6.80 12.77
CA ALA A 182 14.26 -8.10 13.23
C ALA A 182 14.18 -8.24 14.77
N GLN A 183 14.52 -7.18 15.52
CA GLN A 183 14.39 -7.16 16.98
C GLN A 183 12.92 -7.28 17.42
N ILE A 184 12.00 -6.60 16.74
CA ILE A 184 10.56 -6.69 17.02
C ILE A 184 10.08 -8.13 16.80
N GLN A 185 10.45 -8.74 15.68
CA GLN A 185 10.09 -10.14 15.39
C GLN A 185 10.67 -11.12 16.41
N HIS A 186 11.91 -10.90 16.86
CA HIS A 186 12.51 -11.69 17.94
C HIS A 186 11.72 -11.58 19.24
N LYS A 187 11.39 -10.35 19.67
CA LYS A 187 10.61 -10.12 20.89
C LYS A 187 9.22 -10.74 20.83
N ILE A 188 8.55 -10.67 19.68
CA ILE A 188 7.25 -11.33 19.46
C ILE A 188 7.40 -12.86 19.55
N ALA A 189 8.43 -13.43 18.92
CA ALA A 189 8.67 -14.88 18.96
C ALA A 189 8.97 -15.40 20.38
N VAL A 190 9.73 -14.63 21.17
CA VAL A 190 9.96 -14.92 22.59
C VAL A 190 8.65 -14.84 23.37
N ARG A 191 7.91 -13.72 23.28
CA ARG A 191 6.61 -13.53 23.94
C ARG A 191 5.64 -14.68 23.64
N ASP A 192 5.64 -15.14 22.39
CA ASP A 192 4.71 -16.16 21.94
C ASP A 192 5.12 -17.59 22.34
N GLY A 193 6.34 -17.77 22.89
CA GLY A 193 6.89 -19.05 23.34
C GLY A 193 7.59 -19.85 22.24
N LEU A 194 7.87 -19.24 21.09
CA LEU A 194 8.57 -19.88 19.96
C LEU A 194 10.08 -19.91 20.17
N LEU A 195 10.62 -19.00 20.99
CA LEU A 195 12.02 -18.93 21.38
C LEU A 195 12.15 -18.96 22.91
N ALA A 196 13.19 -19.64 23.40
CA ALA A 196 13.48 -19.68 24.82
C ALA A 196 14.03 -18.31 25.29
N PRO A 197 13.51 -17.74 26.38
CA PRO A 197 13.99 -16.44 26.87
C PRO A 197 15.40 -16.57 27.45
N VAL A 198 16.30 -15.71 27.00
CA VAL A 198 17.72 -15.75 27.35
C VAL A 198 18.03 -14.83 28.53
N ASN A 199 17.27 -13.77 28.72
CA ASN A 199 17.48 -12.75 29.75
C ASN A 199 16.19 -12.44 30.54
N ASP A 200 16.31 -11.68 31.62
CA ASP A 200 15.18 -11.37 32.51
C ASP A 200 14.12 -10.48 31.86
N GLU A 201 14.52 -9.62 30.90
CA GLU A 201 13.58 -8.83 30.08
C GLU A 201 12.68 -9.74 29.23
N GLU A 202 13.27 -10.74 28.57
CA GLU A 202 12.55 -11.71 27.76
C GLU A 202 11.63 -12.61 28.59
N ARG A 203 12.03 -12.97 29.81
CA ARG A 203 11.17 -13.69 30.75
C ARG A 203 9.95 -12.86 31.16
N ALA A 204 10.13 -11.56 31.37
CA ALA A 204 9.02 -10.64 31.65
C ALA A 204 8.05 -10.54 30.46
N LEU A 205 8.56 -10.50 29.22
CA LEU A 205 7.75 -10.51 28.00
C LEU A 205 6.91 -11.79 27.87
N VAL A 206 7.48 -12.96 28.20
CA VAL A 206 6.72 -14.24 28.21
C VAL A 206 5.59 -14.17 29.24
N ALA A 207 5.88 -13.71 30.46
CA ALA A 207 4.86 -13.58 31.51
C ALA A 207 3.74 -12.60 31.12
N GLU A 208 4.08 -11.49 30.47
CA GLU A 208 3.11 -10.54 29.91
C GLU A 208 2.24 -11.20 28.83
N GLY A 209 2.85 -11.95 27.90
CA GLY A 209 2.15 -12.70 26.86
C GLY A 209 1.17 -13.73 27.43
N GLU A 210 1.57 -14.48 28.46
CA GLU A 210 0.70 -15.43 29.17
C GLU A 210 -0.47 -14.73 29.87
N ALA A 211 -0.21 -13.60 30.54
CA ALA A 211 -1.26 -12.82 31.20
C ALA A 211 -2.29 -12.26 30.21
N LEU A 212 -1.83 -11.77 29.05
CA LEU A 212 -2.70 -11.29 27.98
C LEU A 212 -3.57 -12.40 27.39
N ARG A 213 -3.00 -13.59 27.16
CA ARG A 213 -3.74 -14.77 26.68
C ARG A 213 -4.80 -15.23 27.70
N ALA A 214 -4.45 -15.23 28.99
CA ALA A 214 -5.39 -15.56 30.06
C ALA A 214 -6.54 -14.53 30.16
N ALA A 215 -6.24 -13.24 30.00
CA ALA A 215 -7.24 -12.18 29.98
C ALA A 215 -8.17 -12.28 28.75
N ALA A 216 -7.62 -12.62 27.58
CA ALA A 216 -8.40 -12.82 26.36
C ALA A 216 -9.35 -14.02 26.47
N ALA A 217 -8.90 -15.14 27.04
CA ALA A 217 -9.73 -16.32 27.29
C ALA A 217 -10.90 -16.00 28.22
N ARG A 218 -10.66 -15.27 29.32
CA ARG A 218 -11.72 -14.84 30.24
C ARG A 218 -12.76 -13.94 29.58
N LYS A 219 -12.32 -13.05 28.68
CA LYS A 219 -13.23 -12.16 27.96
C LYS A 219 -14.08 -12.94 26.95
N HIS A 220 -13.49 -13.89 26.23
CA HIS A 220 -14.22 -14.78 25.34
C HIS A 220 -15.28 -15.60 26.09
N ASP A 221 -14.94 -16.16 27.25
CA ASP A 221 -15.91 -16.88 28.08
C ASP A 221 -17.02 -15.96 28.59
N ALA A 222 -16.69 -14.73 29.04
CA ALA A 222 -17.69 -13.76 29.46
C ALA A 222 -18.64 -13.35 28.33
N ASP A 223 -18.12 -13.09 27.12
CA ASP A 223 -18.92 -12.73 25.95
C ASP A 223 -19.79 -13.92 25.49
N THR A 224 -19.31 -15.17 25.64
CA THR A 224 -20.07 -16.40 25.36
C THR A 224 -21.22 -16.59 26.36
N LEU A 225 -20.97 -16.35 27.65
CA LEU A 225 -21.99 -16.43 28.69
C LEU A 225 -23.05 -15.33 28.54
N LEU A 226 -22.66 -14.11 28.18
CA LEU A 226 -23.59 -13.00 27.92
C LEU A 226 -24.40 -13.22 26.64
N GLY A 227 -23.78 -13.72 25.56
CA GLY A 227 -24.50 -14.09 24.33
C GLY A 227 -25.49 -15.24 24.54
N GLY A 228 -25.11 -16.24 25.34
CA GLY A 228 -26.01 -17.33 25.76
C GLY A 228 -27.16 -16.85 26.64
N ALA A 229 -26.89 -15.93 27.57
CA ALA A 229 -27.92 -15.32 28.41
C ALA A 229 -28.92 -14.48 27.58
N GLN A 230 -28.44 -13.67 26.64
CA GLN A 230 -29.32 -12.91 25.72
C GLN A 230 -30.18 -13.82 24.83
N GLY A 231 -29.64 -14.93 24.33
CA GLY A 231 -30.41 -15.93 23.59
C GLY A 231 -31.48 -16.66 24.43
N SER A 232 -31.19 -16.89 25.72
CA SER A 232 -32.19 -17.48 26.64
C SER A 232 -33.31 -16.50 27.00
N LEU A 233 -32.99 -15.21 27.19
CA LEU A 233 -33.98 -14.16 27.47
C LEU A 233 -34.96 -13.93 26.30
N SER A 234 -34.49 -13.94 25.05
CA SER A 234 -35.39 -13.83 23.88
C SER A 234 -36.30 -15.06 23.71
N THR A 235 -35.90 -16.22 24.22
CA THR A 235 -36.70 -17.45 24.15
C THR A 235 -37.79 -17.48 25.22
N ILE A 236 -37.51 -16.93 26.41
CA ILE A 236 -38.47 -16.79 27.51
C ILE A 236 -39.55 -15.75 27.16
N ASP A 237 -39.17 -14.61 26.56
CA ASP A 237 -40.09 -13.55 26.12
C ASP A 237 -41.09 -14.07 25.05
N SER A 238 -40.61 -14.94 24.14
CA SER A 238 -41.46 -15.56 23.11
C SER A 238 -42.42 -16.65 23.62
N HIS A 239 -42.23 -17.13 24.85
CA HIS A 239 -43.15 -18.08 25.49
C HIS A 239 -44.25 -17.38 26.28
N ASP A 240 -43.98 -16.20 26.87
CA ASP A 240 -44.95 -15.42 27.63
C ASP A 240 -45.98 -14.70 26.71
N GLU A 241 -45.58 -14.33 25.49
CA GLU A 241 -46.50 -13.79 24.48
C GLU A 241 -47.51 -14.83 23.94
N ARG A 242 -47.23 -16.14 24.06
CA ARG A 242 -48.14 -17.19 23.58
C ARG A 242 -49.23 -17.55 24.57
N GLU A 243 -48.98 -17.44 25.87
CA GLU A 243 -49.99 -17.72 26.89
C GLU A 243 -51.00 -16.57 27.08
N THR A 244 -50.62 -15.33 26.76
CA THR A 244 -51.52 -14.17 26.86
C THR A 244 -52.52 -14.08 25.69
N THR A 245 -52.24 -14.70 24.54
CA THR A 245 -53.15 -14.71 23.39
C THR A 245 -54.25 -15.79 23.44
N GLU A 246 -54.08 -16.87 24.21
CA GLU A 246 -55.11 -17.93 24.31
C GLU A 246 -56.24 -17.62 25.33
N GLY A 247 -56.06 -16.61 26.19
CA GLY A 247 -57.05 -16.20 27.19
C GLY A 247 -58.17 -15.27 26.68
N PHE A 248 -58.10 -14.80 25.44
CA PHE A 248 -59.08 -13.87 24.84
C PHE A 248 -60.01 -14.51 23.80
N GLU A 249 -59.87 -15.81 23.51
CA GLU A 249 -60.81 -16.58 22.69
C GLU A 249 -61.55 -17.62 23.54
N LYS A 250 -62.52 -17.16 24.34
CA LYS A 250 -63.70 -17.91 24.80
C LYS A 250 -64.65 -16.98 25.55
#